data_AF-A0A535EXC3-F1
#
_entry.id   AF-A0A535EXC3-F1
#
_cell.length_a   1.000
_cell.length_b   1.000
_cell.length_c   1.000
_cell.angle_alpha   90.00
_cell.angle_beta   90.00
_cell.angle_gamma   90.00
#
_symmetry.space_group_name_H-M   'P 1'
#
loop_
_entity.id
_entity.type
_entity.pdbx_description
1 polymer ?
#
loop_
_entity_poly.entity_id
_entity_poly.type
_entity_poly.pdbx_seq_one_letter_code
_entity_poly.pdbx_strand_id
1 'polypeptide(L)'
;MGQEPSVCICGRRRDAAASYIHQSNVATYVYHRCECGAEWTESRPMLDRSEPVSTDEVLEVHQSLAAYEGTLRDLVSPPREEAEAEN
;
A
#
# COMPACT_ATOMS: atom_id res chain seq x y z
N MET A 1 -10.26 10.43 1.05
CA MET A 1 -10.11 9.01 0.65
C MET A 1 -10.53 8.17 1.84
N GLY A 2 -11.60 7.37 1.70
CA GLY A 2 -12.17 6.64 2.83
C GLY A 2 -11.27 5.47 3.21
N GLN A 3 -10.82 5.44 4.46
CA GLN A 3 -10.12 4.30 5.02
C GLN A 3 -11.13 3.12 5.05
N GLU A 4 -10.98 2.20 4.11
CA GLU A 4 -11.91 1.09 3.98
C GLU A 4 -11.78 0.13 5.17
N PRO A 5 -12.89 -0.52 5.59
CA PRO A 5 -12.89 -1.37 6.76
C PRO A 5 -11.92 -2.55 6.59
N SER A 6 -10.95 -2.68 7.50
CA SER A 6 -9.94 -3.74 7.55
C SER A 6 -10.52 -5.16 7.76
N VAL A 7 -11.84 -5.24 7.92
CA VAL A 7 -12.59 -6.46 8.22
C VAL A 7 -13.76 -6.55 7.24
N CYS A 8 -13.95 -7.75 6.67
CA CYS A 8 -15.09 -8.08 5.84
C CYS A 8 -16.39 -8.15 6.66
N ILE A 9 -17.54 -8.00 6.02
CA ILE A 9 -18.87 -8.10 6.66
C ILE A 9 -19.06 -9.48 7.35
N CYS A 10 -18.36 -10.52 6.89
CA CYS A 10 -18.38 -11.85 7.54
C CYS A 10 -17.45 -11.97 8.78
N GLY A 11 -16.78 -10.89 9.19
CA GLY A 11 -15.90 -10.85 10.35
C GLY A 11 -14.44 -11.26 10.09
N ARG A 12 -14.09 -11.71 8.86
CA ARG A 12 -12.70 -12.05 8.50
C ARG A 12 -11.88 -10.81 8.18
N ARG A 13 -10.61 -10.82 8.57
CA ARG A 13 -9.63 -9.78 8.20
C ARG A 13 -9.32 -9.82 6.70
N ARG A 14 -9.08 -8.65 6.11
CA ARG A 14 -8.67 -8.53 4.71
C ARG A 14 -7.36 -9.26 4.40
N ASP A 15 -6.44 -9.30 5.37
CA ASP A 15 -5.16 -10.02 5.25
C ASP A 15 -5.31 -11.53 5.02
N ALA A 16 -6.45 -12.10 5.42
CA ALA A 16 -6.74 -13.53 5.23
C ALA A 16 -7.48 -13.83 3.92
N ALA A 17 -7.77 -12.81 3.10
CA ALA A 17 -8.46 -12.99 1.83
C ALA A 17 -7.49 -13.33 0.71
N ALA A 18 -7.93 -14.16 -0.25
CA ALA A 18 -7.17 -14.41 -1.45
C ALA A 18 -7.03 -13.10 -2.23
N SER A 19 -5.80 -12.75 -2.63
CA SER A 19 -5.52 -11.52 -3.36
C SER A 19 -4.90 -11.81 -4.73
N TYR A 20 -5.23 -10.95 -5.70
CA TYR A 20 -4.65 -10.94 -7.04
C TYR A 20 -4.17 -9.52 -7.35
N ILE A 21 -2.93 -9.39 -7.80
CA ILE A 21 -2.33 -8.10 -8.13
C ILE A 21 -2.22 -7.99 -9.64
N HIS A 22 -2.81 -6.94 -10.20
CA HIS A 22 -2.65 -6.55 -11.58
C HIS A 22 -1.90 -5.23 -11.67
N GLN A 23 -0.73 -5.24 -12.29
CA GLN A 23 0.07 -4.05 -12.53
C GLN A 23 -0.15 -3.56 -13.95
N SER A 24 -0.56 -2.30 -14.07
CA SER A 24 -0.64 -1.57 -15.34
C SER A 24 0.37 -0.42 -15.34
N ASN A 25 0.56 0.22 -16.49
CA ASN A 25 1.48 1.37 -16.62
C ASN A 25 1.04 2.63 -15.86
N VAL A 26 -0.21 2.68 -15.36
CA VAL A 26 -0.79 3.86 -14.71
C VAL A 26 -1.21 3.61 -13.27
N ALA A 27 -1.41 2.34 -12.90
CA ALA A 27 -1.85 1.96 -11.57
C ALA A 27 -1.58 0.48 -11.29
N THR A 28 -1.42 0.17 -10.01
CA THR A 28 -1.51 -1.19 -9.48
C THR A 28 -2.91 -1.40 -8.91
N TYR A 29 -3.55 -2.49 -9.30
CA TYR A 29 -4.84 -2.91 -8.77
C TYR A 29 -4.65 -4.16 -7.91
N VAL A 30 -5.18 -4.14 -6.69
CA VAL A 30 -5.19 -5.29 -5.79
C VAL A 30 -6.63 -5.73 -5.61
N TYR A 31 -6.95 -6.90 -6.15
CA TYR A 31 -8.26 -7.52 -6.02
C TYR A 31 -8.22 -8.48 -4.86
N HIS A 32 -9.18 -8.38 -3.96
CA HIS A 32 -9.31 -9.29 -2.84
C HIS A 32 -10.65 -9.99 -2.90
N ARG A 33 -10.64 -11.30 -2.61
CA ARG A 33 -11.84 -12.11 -2.50
C ARG A 33 -11.84 -12.85 -1.17
N CYS A 34 -12.79 -12.49 -0.32
CA CYS A 34 -13.04 -13.23 0.90
C CYS A 34 -13.70 -14.57 0.59
N GLU A 35 -13.47 -15.58 1.43
CA GLU A 35 -14.12 -16.90 1.32
C GLU A 35 -15.65 -16.85 1.45
N CYS A 36 -16.21 -15.78 2.02
CA CYS A 36 -17.66 -15.57 2.04
C CYS A 36 -18.23 -15.05 0.70
N GLY A 37 -17.37 -14.82 -0.31
CA GLY A 37 -17.75 -14.30 -1.63
C GLY A 37 -17.76 -12.78 -1.74
N ALA A 38 -17.35 -12.03 -0.70
CA ALA A 38 -17.21 -10.59 -0.78
C ALA A 38 -15.93 -10.21 -1.53
N GLU A 39 -16.03 -9.24 -2.44
CA GLU A 39 -14.94 -8.76 -3.29
C GLU A 39 -14.70 -7.27 -3.06
N TRP A 40 -13.44 -6.86 -3.03
CA TRP A 40 -13.06 -5.45 -3.07
C TRP A 40 -11.80 -5.26 -3.90
N THR A 41 -11.62 -4.05 -4.42
CA THR A 41 -10.49 -3.70 -5.29
C THR A 41 -9.85 -2.41 -4.78
N GLU A 42 -8.56 -2.47 -4.48
CA GLU A 42 -7.74 -1.31 -4.15
C GLU A 42 -7.01 -0.85 -5.41
N SER A 43 -7.16 0.42 -5.79
CA SER A 43 -6.33 1.04 -6.82
C SER A 43 -5.25 1.90 -6.18
N ARG A 44 -4.00 1.65 -6.57
CA ARG A 44 -2.84 2.45 -6.18
C ARG A 44 -2.27 3.09 -7.44
N PRO A 45 -2.40 4.42 -7.63
CA PRO A 45 -1.86 5.06 -8.82
C PRO A 45 -0.35 4.84 -8.86
N MET A 46 0.16 4.60 -10.06
CA MET A 46 1.60 4.52 -10.28
C MET A 46 2.14 5.95 -10.25
N LEU A 47 3.18 6.17 -9.45
CA LEU A 47 3.86 7.46 -9.36
C LEU A 47 4.53 7.77 -10.69
N ASP A 48 4.05 8.79 -11.40
CA ASP A 48 4.72 9.30 -12.58
C ASP A 48 5.94 10.11 -12.14
N ARG A 49 7.14 9.58 -12.41
CA ARG A 49 8.41 10.22 -12.01
C ARG A 49 8.81 11.38 -12.93
N SER A 50 8.04 11.65 -13.99
CA SER A 50 8.27 12.77 -14.90
C SER A 50 7.49 14.01 -14.50
N GLU A 51 6.42 13.86 -13.71
CA GLU A 51 5.70 14.97 -13.12
C GLU A 51 6.54 15.71 -12.07
N PRO A 52 6.46 17.06 -12.04
CA PRO A 52 7.18 17.84 -11.05
C PRO A 52 6.58 17.63 -9.67
N VAL A 53 7.46 17.47 -8.67
CA VAL A 53 7.04 17.38 -7.26
C VAL A 53 6.39 18.68 -6.83
N SER A 54 5.18 18.59 -6.28
CA SER A 54 4.43 19.75 -5.79
C SER A 54 4.95 20.22 -4.43
N THR A 55 4.69 21.49 -4.10
CA THR A 55 5.03 22.06 -2.78
C THR A 55 4.35 21.30 -1.64
N ASP A 56 3.13 20.82 -1.84
CA ASP A 56 2.36 20.09 -0.83
C ASP A 56 3.04 18.75 -0.49
N GLU A 57 3.42 17.98 -1.50
CA GLU A 57 4.17 16.72 -1.33
C GLU A 57 5.49 16.93 -0.56
N VAL A 58 6.21 18.02 -0.85
CA VAL A 58 7.44 18.37 -0.12
C VAL A 58 7.13 18.69 1.35
N LEU A 59 6.06 19.43 1.62
CA LEU A 59 5.65 19.79 2.98
C LEU A 59 5.20 18.57 3.78
N GLU A 60 4.50 17.61 3.17
CA GLU A 60 4.10 16.35 3.81
C GLU A 60 5.31 15.51 4.22
N VAL A 61 6.30 15.36 3.32
CA VAL A 61 7.55 14.66 3.63
C VAL A 61 8.31 15.37 4.74
N HIS A 62 8.40 16.71 4.70
CA HIS A 62 9.08 17.48 5.74
C HIS A 62 8.43 17.28 7.11
N GLN A 63 7.09 17.32 7.19
CA GLN A 63 6.37 17.07 8.44
C GLN A 63 6.60 15.65 8.96
N SER A 64 6.59 14.66 8.06
CA SER A 64 6.85 13.26 8.42
C SER A 64 8.26 13.06 8.95
N LEU A 65 9.26 13.70 8.34
CA LEU A 65 10.65 13.66 8.79
C LEU A 65 10.86 14.40 10.11
N ALA A 66 10.15 15.51 10.34
CA ALA A 66 10.23 16.25 11.60
C ALA A 66 9.70 15.45 12.79
N ALA A 67 8.74 14.56 12.56
CA ALA A 67 8.16 13.67 13.56
C ALA A 67 8.88 12.30 13.66
N TYR A 68 9.88 12.03 12.81
CA TYR A 68 10.51 10.73 12.72
C TYR A 68 11.59 10.54 13.80
N GLU A 69 11.38 9.56 14.67
CA GLU A 69 12.30 9.25 15.79
C GLU A 69 13.28 8.09 15.48
N GLY A 70 13.23 7.52 14.27
CA GLY A 70 14.06 6.38 13.87
C GLY A 70 15.43 6.76 13.33
N THR A 71 16.14 5.78 12.76
CA THR A 71 17.46 6.00 12.16
C THR A 71 17.36 6.33 10.67
N LEU A 72 18.28 7.13 10.14
CA LEU A 72 18.34 7.39 8.70
C LEU A 72 18.46 6.11 7.85
N ARG A 73 19.05 5.04 8.40
CA ARG A 73 19.13 3.75 7.69
C ARG A 73 17.74 3.16 7.45
N ASP A 74 16.85 3.26 8.42
CA ASP A 74 15.50 2.71 8.35
C ASP A 74 14.61 3.48 7.34
N LEU A 75 14.83 4.79 7.19
CA LEU A 75 14.18 5.60 6.14
C LEU A 75 14.59 5.24 4.71
N VAL A 76 15.84 4.80 4.52
CA VAL A 76 16.45 4.61 3.18
C VAL A 76 16.48 3.13 2.79
N SER A 77 16.25 2.23 3.75
CA SER A 77 16.13 0.81 3.46
C SER A 77 14.82 0.53 2.70
N PRO A 78 14.87 -0.20 1.56
CA PRO A 78 13.64 -0.69 0.97
C PRO A 78 12.90 -1.55 2.00
N PRO A 79 11.55 -1.54 2.02
CA PRO A 79 10.81 -2.46 2.86
C PRO A 79 11.34 -3.86 2.57
N ARG A 80 11.85 -4.52 3.62
CA ARG A 80 12.25 -5.92 3.53
C ARG A 80 10.96 -6.67 3.20
N GLU A 81 10.80 -7.11 1.96
CA GLU A 81 9.81 -8.13 1.59
C GLU A 81 10.18 -9.40 2.37
N GLU A 82 9.58 -9.53 3.56
CA GLU A 82 9.56 -10.76 4.34
C GLU A 82 8.53 -11.69 3.69
N ALA A 83 9.00 -12.64 2.86
CA ALA A 83 8.49 -14.01 2.71
C ALA A 83 9.26 -14.67 1.54
N GLU A 84 10.27 -15.50 1.79
CA GLU A 84 10.10 -16.92 2.15
C GLU A 84 9.25 -17.67 1.11
N ALA A 85 9.88 -18.02 -0.01
CA ALA A 85 9.55 -19.26 -0.72
C ALA A 85 10.73 -20.22 -0.47
N GLU A 86 10.58 -21.01 0.58
CA GLU A 86 11.33 -22.21 0.92
C GLU A 86 11.43 -23.13 -0.31
N ASN A 87 12.62 -23.71 -0.52
CA ASN A 87 12.91 -24.68 -1.58
C ASN A 87 12.54 -26.09 -1.12
#